data_AF-A0A844M6E7-F1
#
_entry.id   AF-A0A844M6E7-F1
#
_cell.length_a   1.000
_cell.length_b   1.000
_cell.length_c   1.000
_cell.angle_alpha   90.00
_cell.angle_beta   90.00
_cell.angle_gamma   90.00
#
_symmetry.space_group_name_H-M   'P 1'
#
loop_
_entity.id
_entity.type
_entity.pdbx_description
1 polymer ?
#
loop_
_entity_poly.entity_id
_entity_poly.type
_entity_poly.pdbx_seq_one_letter_code
_entity_poly.pdbx_strand_id
1 'polypeptide(L)'
;MRFVIEFDSQKEDDNQTVELPVEAESTSVDNRSLVRKYAVVTSLLVVCIVVQPISVLIESQSVVQSIQTLVNRRSSSGDLASRVYQAMQRKGYQVSQNPEEVNIIYIRGADESGKPNGNRINSWSDRRLVLQFRNGNPAIVGNWAATVKPGLPAIKNPLRKTGAAFIEPGQYRAWRFGTHYGIFGRVEEGLVQVAPVKFRRDTNRDGDVSGEPIQSGSIGLNQHSGSNQPWVDKASYACLAGQSENGHLREFMPQVKSDRRYRQNPNHIFTTTILDVSDL
;
A
#
# COMPACT_ATOMS: atom_id res chain seq x y z
N MET A 1 -58.68 -22.41 -0.09
CA MET A 1 -57.71 -22.84 0.94
C MET A 1 -57.14 -21.58 1.57
N ARG A 2 -57.41 -21.39 2.86
CA ARG A 2 -57.18 -20.18 3.69
C ARG A 2 -55.70 -20.10 4.10
N PHE A 3 -55.13 -18.91 4.24
CA PHE A 3 -54.74 -18.32 5.52
C PHE A 3 -54.22 -16.89 5.29
N VAL A 4 -54.93 -15.91 5.86
CA VAL A 4 -54.49 -14.54 6.12
C VAL A 4 -54.51 -14.42 7.63
N ILE A 5 -53.43 -13.90 8.22
CA ILE A 5 -53.37 -13.56 9.65
C ILE A 5 -53.29 -12.05 9.74
N GLU A 6 -54.37 -11.46 10.23
CA GLU A 6 -54.48 -10.11 10.75
C GLU A 6 -54.44 -10.22 12.28
N PHE A 7 -53.70 -9.34 12.95
CA PHE A 7 -53.84 -9.13 14.39
C PHE A 7 -54.17 -7.66 14.62
N ASP A 8 -55.41 -7.44 15.07
CA ASP A 8 -55.94 -6.17 15.54
C ASP A 8 -55.69 -6.02 17.04
N SER A 9 -55.58 -4.76 17.46
CA SER A 9 -55.33 -4.30 18.82
C SER A 9 -56.57 -4.51 19.71
N GLN A 10 -56.39 -4.47 21.04
CA GLN A 10 -57.25 -3.71 21.97
C GLN A 10 -56.58 -3.59 23.35
N LYS A 11 -56.80 -2.43 23.97
CA LYS A 11 -56.39 -1.98 25.31
C LYS A 11 -57.20 -2.67 26.41
N GLU A 12 -56.63 -2.78 27.60
CA GLU A 12 -57.36 -2.63 28.87
C GLU A 12 -56.44 -1.98 29.93
N ASP A 13 -57.00 -0.98 30.62
CA ASP A 13 -56.44 -0.28 31.78
C ASP A 13 -56.59 -1.16 33.03
N ASP A 14 -55.61 -1.15 33.95
CA ASP A 14 -55.97 -1.16 35.36
C ASP A 14 -54.92 -0.51 36.27
N ASN A 15 -55.47 0.20 37.24
CA ASN A 15 -54.88 1.22 38.09
C ASN A 15 -54.37 0.61 39.40
N GLN A 16 -53.12 0.86 39.80
CA GLN A 16 -52.71 0.64 41.19
C GLN A 16 -51.58 1.59 41.64
N THR A 17 -51.99 2.62 42.37
CA THR A 17 -51.19 3.46 43.26
C THR A 17 -50.94 2.72 44.58
N VAL A 18 -49.70 2.68 45.06
CA VAL A 18 -49.40 2.37 46.47
C VAL A 18 -48.44 3.42 47.03
N GLU A 19 -48.95 4.15 48.00
CA GLU A 19 -48.31 5.20 48.79
C GLU A 19 -47.30 4.60 49.78
N LEU A 20 -46.22 5.35 50.05
CA LEU A 20 -45.27 5.08 51.13
C LEU A 20 -45.75 5.76 52.42
N PRO A 21 -45.68 5.11 53.60
CA PRO A 21 -46.14 5.74 54.84
C PRO A 21 -45.10 6.69 55.43
N VAL A 22 -45.62 7.73 56.07
CA VAL A 22 -44.93 8.79 56.79
C VAL A 22 -45.01 8.53 58.31
N GLU A 23 -43.88 8.84 58.98
CA GLU A 23 -43.64 9.24 60.38
C GLU A 23 -43.80 8.29 61.59
N ALA A 24 -42.73 8.24 62.40
CA ALA A 24 -42.75 8.74 63.78
C ALA A 24 -41.33 9.10 64.29
N GLU A 25 -41.28 10.17 65.09
CA GLU A 25 -40.12 10.93 65.59
C GLU A 25 -39.19 10.19 66.59
N SER A 26 -37.93 10.65 66.71
CA SER A 26 -37.38 11.14 67.99
C SER A 26 -35.94 11.71 67.90
N THR A 27 -35.83 12.92 68.45
CA THR A 27 -34.73 13.53 69.22
C THR A 27 -33.34 13.80 68.61
N SER A 28 -33.01 15.08 68.72
CA SER A 28 -31.76 15.79 68.42
C SER A 28 -30.55 15.36 69.25
N VAL A 29 -29.37 15.21 68.62
CA VAL A 29 -28.09 15.75 69.14
C VAL A 29 -27.17 16.10 67.96
N ASP A 30 -26.73 17.36 67.94
CA ASP A 30 -25.80 17.95 66.97
C ASP A 30 -24.38 17.37 67.13
N ASN A 31 -23.83 16.75 66.07
CA ASN A 31 -22.47 16.21 66.07
C ASN A 31 -21.67 16.64 64.83
N ARG A 32 -21.85 17.89 64.38
CA ARG A 32 -21.10 18.46 63.24
C ARG A 32 -19.68 18.93 63.57
N SER A 33 -19.16 18.69 64.79
CA SER A 33 -17.80 19.18 65.16
C SER A 33 -16.71 18.10 65.22
N LEU A 34 -17.02 16.80 65.09
CA LEU A 34 -16.03 15.74 65.32
C LEU A 34 -15.39 15.12 64.06
N VAL A 35 -16.00 15.25 62.88
CA VAL A 35 -15.51 14.56 61.65
C VAL A 35 -14.38 15.34 60.94
N ARG A 36 -14.10 16.59 61.34
CA ARG A 36 -13.11 17.46 60.65
C ARG A 36 -11.66 17.30 61.12
N LYS A 37 -11.36 16.36 62.04
CA LYS A 37 -10.02 16.23 62.65
C LYS A 37 -9.22 14.97 62.26
N TYR A 38 -9.73 14.10 61.38
CA TYR A 38 -9.03 12.87 60.96
C TYR A 38 -8.78 12.76 59.45
N ALA A 39 -8.96 13.85 58.69
CA ALA A 39 -8.71 13.87 57.24
C ALA A 39 -7.28 14.29 56.86
N VAL A 40 -6.32 14.26 57.78
CA VAL A 40 -4.91 14.54 57.51
C VAL A 40 -4.08 13.42 58.11
N VAL A 41 -3.17 12.89 57.30
CA VAL A 41 -2.17 11.82 57.59
C VAL A 41 -2.63 10.38 57.27
N THR A 42 -2.65 10.05 55.98
CA THR A 42 -2.13 8.78 55.44
C THR A 42 -1.76 8.93 53.95
N SER A 43 -0.80 9.81 53.65
CA SER A 43 -0.06 9.75 52.38
C SER A 43 1.04 8.70 52.51
N LEU A 44 0.69 7.42 52.32
CA LEU A 44 1.66 6.35 52.13
C LEU A 44 2.09 6.35 50.66
N LEU A 45 3.34 6.76 50.43
CA LEU A 45 4.08 6.55 49.18
C LEU A 45 4.14 5.06 48.85
N VAL A 46 3.31 4.60 47.92
CA VAL A 46 3.53 3.34 47.21
C VAL A 46 4.44 3.65 46.03
N VAL A 47 5.75 3.52 46.24
CA VAL A 47 6.72 3.53 45.14
C VAL A 47 6.68 2.14 44.51
N CYS A 48 5.90 1.98 43.44
CA CYS A 48 6.01 0.83 42.56
C CYS A 48 7.36 0.93 41.80
N ILE A 49 8.38 0.19 42.23
CA ILE A 49 9.59 -0.01 41.44
C ILE A 49 9.18 -0.88 40.24
N VAL A 50 8.93 -0.24 39.09
CA VAL A 50 8.80 -0.95 37.82
C VAL A 50 10.19 -1.44 37.45
N VAL A 51 10.51 -2.70 37.79
CA VAL A 51 11.73 -3.34 37.33
C VAL A 51 11.58 -3.56 35.82
N GLN A 52 12.28 -2.76 35.03
CA GLN A 52 12.30 -2.96 33.58
C GLN A 52 12.89 -4.34 33.26
N PRO A 53 12.32 -5.08 32.30
CA PRO A 53 12.89 -6.35 31.89
C PRO A 53 14.32 -6.14 31.38
N ILE A 54 15.21 -7.07 31.73
CA ILE A 54 16.65 -7.00 31.41
C ILE A 54 16.90 -6.81 29.91
N SER A 55 15.99 -7.28 29.05
CA SER A 55 16.04 -7.03 27.60
C SER A 55 16.10 -5.53 27.24
N VAL A 56 15.34 -4.68 27.93
CA VAL A 56 15.30 -3.22 27.68
C VAL A 56 16.60 -2.56 28.13
N LEU A 57 17.20 -3.06 29.22
CA LEU A 57 18.51 -2.61 29.70
C LEU A 57 19.65 -3.03 28.76
N ILE A 58 19.52 -4.21 28.13
CA ILE A 58 20.48 -4.69 27.14
C ILE A 58 20.34 -3.88 25.83
N GLU A 59 19.13 -3.67 25.33
CA GLU A 59 18.85 -2.92 24.09
C GLU A 59 19.22 -1.43 24.19
N SER A 60 19.22 -0.86 25.39
CA SER A 60 19.65 0.53 25.62
C SER A 60 21.16 0.71 25.74
N GLN A 61 21.95 -0.37 25.74
CA GLN A 61 23.40 -0.25 25.77
C GLN A 61 23.93 0.27 24.43
N SER A 62 24.82 1.26 24.50
CA SER A 62 25.46 1.88 23.33
C SER A 62 26.17 0.87 22.42
N VAL A 63 26.74 -0.19 23.01
CA VAL A 63 27.38 -1.30 22.28
C VAL A 63 26.36 -2.10 21.49
N VAL A 64 25.21 -2.43 22.10
CA VAL A 64 24.12 -3.18 21.43
C VAL A 64 23.51 -2.34 20.31
N GLN A 65 23.26 -1.05 20.56
CA GLN A 65 22.80 -0.12 19.53
C GLN A 65 23.83 0.04 18.40
N SER A 66 25.12 0.09 18.72
CA SER A 66 26.20 0.18 17.72
C SER A 66 26.32 -1.10 16.90
N ILE A 67 26.20 -2.28 17.53
CA ILE A 67 26.20 -3.58 16.85
C ILE A 67 24.95 -3.71 15.98
N GLN A 68 23.76 -3.35 16.46
CA GLN A 68 22.55 -3.32 15.63
C GLN A 68 22.68 -2.34 14.48
N THR A 69 23.28 -1.17 14.68
CA THR A 69 23.55 -0.20 13.61
C THR A 69 24.55 -0.75 12.59
N LEU A 70 25.59 -1.47 13.03
CA LEU A 70 26.61 -2.07 12.17
C LEU A 70 26.09 -3.29 11.40
N VAL A 71 25.29 -4.14 12.05
CA VAL A 71 24.60 -5.29 11.46
C VAL A 71 23.54 -4.82 10.48
N ASN A 72 22.75 -3.80 10.83
CA ASN A 72 21.81 -3.17 9.90
C ASN A 72 22.56 -2.56 8.71
N ARG A 73 23.71 -1.88 8.90
CA ARG A 73 24.56 -1.40 7.80
C ARG A 73 25.10 -2.50 6.88
N ARG A 74 25.48 -3.65 7.42
CA ARG A 74 25.98 -4.80 6.64
C ARG A 74 24.85 -5.55 5.93
N SER A 75 23.67 -5.64 6.53
CA SER A 75 22.49 -6.22 5.88
C SER A 75 21.92 -5.31 4.79
N SER A 76 22.08 -3.98 4.92
CA SER A 76 21.40 -2.96 4.09
C SER A 76 22.18 -2.41 2.88
N SER A 77 23.25 -3.06 2.42
CA SER A 77 23.96 -2.60 1.19
C SER A 77 23.95 -3.60 0.03
N GLY A 78 23.69 -4.89 0.29
CA GLY A 78 23.72 -5.91 -0.76
C GLY A 78 22.35 -6.35 -1.29
N ASP A 79 21.34 -6.40 -0.44
CA ASP A 79 20.03 -6.94 -0.84
C ASP A 79 19.28 -6.01 -1.81
N LEU A 80 18.33 -6.57 -2.56
CA LEU A 80 17.58 -5.84 -3.58
C LEU A 80 16.72 -4.70 -3.00
N ALA A 81 16.09 -4.90 -1.84
CA ALA A 81 15.22 -3.89 -1.21
C ALA A 81 16.03 -2.65 -0.83
N SER A 82 17.20 -2.88 -0.25
CA SER A 82 18.15 -1.85 0.12
C SER A 82 18.70 -1.10 -1.10
N ARG A 83 19.11 -1.80 -2.17
CA ARG A 83 19.56 -1.16 -3.42
C ARG A 83 18.46 -0.32 -4.08
N VAL A 84 17.23 -0.83 -4.13
CA VAL A 84 16.07 -0.08 -4.65
C VAL A 84 15.82 1.17 -3.82
N TYR A 85 15.81 1.05 -2.50
CA TYR A 85 15.62 2.19 -1.61
C TYR A 85 16.71 3.25 -1.81
N GLN A 86 17.99 2.84 -1.84
CA GLN A 86 19.10 3.76 -2.09
C GLN A 86 19.01 4.41 -3.48
N ALA A 87 18.62 3.68 -4.52
CA ALA A 87 18.41 4.23 -5.86
C ALA A 87 17.32 5.31 -5.87
N MET A 88 16.20 5.07 -5.19
CA MET A 88 15.14 6.06 -5.02
C MET A 88 15.63 7.29 -4.25
N GLN A 89 16.41 7.11 -3.19
CA GLN A 89 17.01 8.22 -2.43
C GLN A 89 17.98 9.05 -3.29
N ARG A 90 18.88 8.40 -4.04
CA ARG A 90 19.82 9.08 -4.95
C ARG A 90 19.10 9.91 -6.02
N LYS A 91 17.93 9.48 -6.47
CA LYS A 91 17.09 10.22 -7.43
C LYS A 91 16.17 11.25 -6.79
N GLY A 92 16.17 11.40 -5.46
CA GLY A 92 15.29 12.33 -4.75
C GLY A 92 13.80 11.93 -4.83
N TYR A 93 13.50 10.66 -5.07
CA TYR A 93 12.13 10.16 -5.12
C TYR A 93 11.54 10.02 -3.72
N GLN A 94 10.23 10.24 -3.61
CA GLN A 94 9.51 10.07 -2.35
C GLN A 94 9.38 8.58 -2.05
N VAL A 95 9.68 8.20 -0.81
CA VAL A 95 9.55 6.82 -0.31
C VAL A 95 8.68 6.87 0.94
N SER A 96 7.53 6.20 0.88
CA SER A 96 6.66 5.99 2.05
C SER A 96 7.30 5.01 3.02
N GLN A 97 7.45 5.42 4.29
CA GLN A 97 8.10 4.61 5.33
C GLN A 97 7.18 4.30 6.52
N ASN A 98 5.98 4.88 6.56
CA ASN A 98 5.04 4.60 7.64
C ASN A 98 4.55 3.14 7.57
N PRO A 99 4.18 2.54 8.71
CA PRO A 99 3.59 1.21 8.74
C PRO A 99 2.39 1.11 7.78
N GLU A 100 2.32 -0.03 7.07
CA GLU A 100 1.24 -0.35 6.12
C GLU A 100 1.11 0.62 4.93
N GLU A 101 2.10 1.48 4.67
CA GLU A 101 2.19 2.20 3.40
C GLU A 101 3.06 1.42 2.42
N VAL A 102 2.59 1.29 1.18
CA VAL A 102 3.31 0.57 0.13
C VAL A 102 3.94 1.52 -0.88
N ASN A 103 5.07 1.11 -1.41
CA ASN A 103 5.72 1.73 -2.56
C ASN A 103 5.63 0.76 -3.73
N ILE A 104 5.02 1.18 -4.84
CA ILE A 104 4.96 0.39 -6.07
C ILE A 104 6.14 0.81 -6.93
N ILE A 105 7.02 -0.15 -7.25
CA ILE A 105 8.22 0.11 -8.05
C ILE A 105 8.25 -0.87 -9.23
N TYR A 106 8.66 -0.37 -10.39
CA TYR A 106 9.10 -1.19 -11.50
C TYR A 106 10.59 -0.98 -11.72
N ILE A 107 11.30 -2.06 -12.07
CA ILE A 107 12.71 -2.01 -12.46
C ILE A 107 12.82 -2.54 -13.88
N ARG A 108 13.18 -1.66 -14.81
CA ARG A 108 13.30 -1.97 -16.23
C ARG A 108 14.60 -2.72 -16.51
N GLY A 109 14.50 -3.83 -17.24
CA GLY A 109 15.64 -4.63 -17.67
C GLY A 109 16.33 -5.43 -16.57
N ALA A 110 15.60 -5.78 -15.52
CA ALA A 110 16.13 -6.47 -14.34
C ALA A 110 15.59 -7.90 -14.19
N ASP A 111 16.44 -8.83 -13.78
CA ASP A 111 16.03 -10.15 -13.27
C ASP A 111 15.46 -10.07 -11.83
N GLU A 112 15.06 -11.21 -11.27
CA GLU A 112 14.49 -11.28 -9.91
C GLU A 112 15.42 -10.79 -8.80
N SER A 113 16.73 -10.85 -9.04
CA SER A 113 17.77 -10.38 -8.14
C SER A 113 18.16 -8.92 -8.39
N GLY A 114 17.53 -8.25 -9.38
CA GLY A 114 17.86 -6.89 -9.77
C GLY A 114 19.19 -6.76 -10.51
N LYS A 115 19.58 -7.78 -11.29
CA LYS A 115 20.72 -7.71 -12.23
C LYS A 115 20.22 -7.48 -13.66
N PRO A 116 21.04 -6.86 -14.54
CA PRO A 116 20.66 -6.65 -15.93
C PRO A 116 20.38 -7.95 -16.67
N ASN A 117 19.30 -7.99 -17.47
CA ASN A 117 18.90 -9.18 -18.25
C ASN A 117 18.81 -8.94 -19.77
N GLY A 118 19.32 -7.79 -20.24
CA GLY A 118 19.28 -7.38 -21.65
C GLY A 118 18.04 -6.61 -22.07
N ASN A 119 17.05 -6.40 -21.18
CA ASN A 119 15.94 -5.46 -21.38
C ASN A 119 15.13 -5.68 -22.69
N ARG A 120 14.98 -6.94 -23.12
CA ARG A 120 14.41 -7.30 -24.42
C ARG A 120 12.95 -6.87 -24.57
N ILE A 121 12.57 -6.42 -25.76
CA ILE A 121 11.17 -6.17 -26.14
C ILE A 121 10.40 -7.49 -26.18
N ASN A 122 9.07 -7.41 -26.02
CA ASN A 122 8.15 -8.55 -25.99
C ASN A 122 8.37 -9.58 -24.87
N SER A 123 9.27 -9.30 -23.94
CA SER A 123 9.67 -10.21 -22.88
C SER A 123 9.31 -9.62 -21.53
N TRP A 124 8.97 -10.48 -20.56
CA TRP A 124 8.76 -10.11 -19.15
C TRP A 124 10.09 -9.82 -18.45
N SER A 125 10.82 -8.86 -19.00
CA SER A 125 12.22 -8.51 -18.67
C SER A 125 12.34 -7.42 -17.62
N ASP A 126 11.23 -6.99 -17.04
CA ASP A 126 11.18 -5.99 -15.97
C ASP A 126 10.67 -6.65 -14.69
N ARG A 127 10.87 -6.00 -13.55
CA ARG A 127 10.30 -6.45 -12.26
C ARG A 127 9.25 -5.48 -11.77
N ARG A 128 8.12 -5.98 -11.28
CA ARG A 128 7.17 -5.23 -10.45
C ARG A 128 7.42 -5.59 -9.00
N LEU A 129 7.67 -4.59 -8.17
CA LEU A 129 7.93 -4.73 -6.74
C LEU A 129 6.89 -3.99 -5.92
N VAL A 130 6.63 -4.53 -4.73
CA VAL A 130 6.01 -3.79 -3.64
C VAL A 130 7.02 -3.74 -2.50
N LEU A 131 7.38 -2.52 -2.07
CA LEU A 131 8.30 -2.26 -0.98
C LEU A 131 7.57 -1.61 0.19
N GLN A 132 7.78 -2.14 1.39
CA GLN A 132 7.28 -1.61 2.66
C GLN A 132 8.45 -1.42 3.64
N PHE A 133 8.24 -0.63 4.68
CA PHE A 133 9.20 -0.50 5.78
C PHE A 133 8.76 -1.37 6.95
N ARG A 134 9.66 -2.21 7.44
CA ARG A 134 9.47 -3.07 8.61
C ARG A 134 10.55 -2.75 9.63
N ASN A 135 10.16 -2.27 10.81
CA ASN A 135 11.08 -1.83 11.86
C ASN A 135 12.14 -0.84 11.34
N GLY A 136 11.72 0.10 10.47
CA GLY A 136 12.60 1.11 9.88
C GLY A 136 13.46 0.63 8.70
N ASN A 137 13.42 -0.65 8.33
CA ASN A 137 14.19 -1.20 7.20
C ASN A 137 13.32 -1.45 5.96
N PRO A 138 13.81 -1.18 4.74
CA PRO A 138 13.08 -1.51 3.52
C PRO A 138 12.99 -3.03 3.34
N ALA A 139 11.81 -3.51 3.00
CA ALA A 139 11.53 -4.91 2.72
C ALA A 139 10.69 -5.03 1.44
N ILE A 140 11.14 -5.83 0.49
CA ILE A 140 10.33 -6.22 -0.66
C ILE A 140 9.34 -7.29 -0.20
N VAL A 141 8.06 -6.97 -0.25
CA VAL A 141 6.95 -7.86 0.14
C VAL A 141 6.25 -8.48 -1.06
N GLY A 142 6.70 -8.16 -2.27
CA GLY A 142 6.27 -8.79 -3.51
C GLY A 142 7.20 -8.44 -4.65
N ASN A 143 7.50 -9.42 -5.51
CA ASN A 143 8.44 -9.31 -6.62
C ASN A 143 7.97 -10.21 -7.77
N TRP A 144 7.43 -9.62 -8.84
CA TRP A 144 6.86 -10.35 -9.97
C TRP A 144 7.53 -9.98 -11.29
N ALA A 145 7.62 -10.95 -12.20
CA ALA A 145 8.00 -10.70 -13.58
C ALA A 145 6.98 -9.75 -14.23
N ALA A 146 7.46 -8.77 -14.98
CA ALA A 146 6.66 -7.67 -15.46
C ALA A 146 7.20 -7.08 -16.77
N THR A 147 6.45 -6.14 -17.32
CA THR A 147 6.87 -5.25 -18.41
C THR A 147 6.40 -3.83 -18.11
N VAL A 148 7.24 -2.85 -18.45
CA VAL A 148 6.88 -1.44 -18.60
C VAL A 148 6.87 -1.01 -20.08
N LYS A 149 7.07 -1.97 -20.99
CA LYS A 149 7.15 -1.77 -22.44
C LYS A 149 5.94 -2.41 -23.14
N PRO A 150 5.52 -1.86 -24.31
CA PRO A 150 4.55 -2.52 -25.17
C PRO A 150 5.08 -3.86 -25.71
N GLY A 151 4.17 -4.77 -26.03
CA GLY A 151 4.50 -5.98 -26.79
C GLY A 151 4.64 -5.71 -28.29
N LEU A 152 5.15 -6.69 -29.03
CA LEU A 152 5.38 -6.57 -30.49
C LEU A 152 4.13 -6.22 -31.29
N PRO A 153 2.93 -6.75 -31.01
CA PRO A 153 1.72 -6.37 -31.74
C PRO A 153 1.43 -4.87 -31.66
N ALA A 154 1.71 -4.23 -30.51
CA ALA A 154 1.49 -2.81 -30.31
C ALA A 154 2.52 -1.94 -31.05
N ILE A 155 3.78 -2.40 -31.13
CA ILE A 155 4.84 -1.75 -31.92
C ILE A 155 4.51 -1.83 -33.41
N LYS A 156 4.21 -3.02 -33.92
CA LYS A 156 3.95 -3.25 -35.35
C LYS A 156 2.65 -2.58 -35.81
N ASN A 157 1.60 -2.69 -35.01
CA ASN A 157 0.25 -2.19 -35.30
C ASN A 157 -0.27 -1.31 -34.14
N PRO A 158 0.26 -0.09 -33.98
CA PRO A 158 -0.09 0.78 -32.87
C PRO A 158 -1.52 1.28 -32.99
N LEU A 159 -2.16 1.49 -31.83
CA LEU A 159 -3.52 2.08 -31.76
C LEU A 159 -3.58 3.50 -32.28
N ARG A 160 -2.45 4.21 -32.32
CA ARG A 160 -2.33 5.56 -32.85
C ARG A 160 -1.33 5.56 -34.00
N LYS A 161 -1.63 6.39 -35.03
CA LYS A 161 -0.71 6.62 -36.15
C LYS A 161 0.66 7.15 -35.71
N THR A 162 0.72 7.79 -34.55
CA THR A 162 1.94 8.32 -33.94
C THR A 162 2.81 7.25 -33.27
N GLY A 163 2.43 5.98 -33.24
CA GLY A 163 3.27 4.91 -32.69
C GLY A 163 2.83 4.38 -31.32
N ALA A 164 3.47 3.28 -30.91
CA ALA A 164 3.30 2.69 -29.57
C ALA A 164 3.87 3.63 -28.51
N ALA A 165 3.30 3.64 -27.30
CA ALA A 165 3.84 4.46 -26.23
C ALA A 165 4.83 3.67 -25.36
N PHE A 166 5.94 4.30 -25.03
CA PHE A 166 6.93 3.83 -24.07
C PHE A 166 6.98 4.83 -22.92
N ILE A 167 6.61 4.42 -21.71
CA ILE A 167 6.67 5.28 -20.53
C ILE A 167 8.13 5.62 -20.19
N GLU A 168 8.42 6.85 -19.79
CA GLU A 168 9.76 7.24 -19.34
C GLU A 168 10.02 6.74 -17.90
N PRO A 169 11.25 6.35 -17.55
CA PRO A 169 11.66 6.18 -16.15
C PRO A 169 11.34 7.44 -15.34
N GLY A 170 10.91 7.28 -14.09
CA GLY A 170 10.38 8.39 -13.30
C GLY A 170 9.51 7.95 -12.12
N GLN A 171 9.09 8.91 -11.30
CA GLN A 171 8.10 8.68 -10.24
C GLN A 171 6.81 9.45 -10.57
N TYR A 172 5.68 8.74 -10.64
CA TYR A 172 4.40 9.31 -11.05
C TYR A 172 3.30 8.99 -10.05
N ARG A 173 2.59 10.02 -9.58
CA ARG A 173 1.36 9.90 -8.79
C ARG A 173 0.17 9.89 -9.76
N ALA A 174 -0.09 8.74 -10.37
CA ALA A 174 -0.93 8.69 -11.58
C ALA A 174 -1.94 7.54 -11.64
N TRP A 175 -2.08 6.71 -10.60
CA TRP A 175 -2.98 5.55 -10.65
C TRP A 175 -3.92 5.44 -9.46
N ARG A 176 -5.13 4.94 -9.66
CA ARG A 176 -6.10 4.61 -8.61
C ARG A 176 -6.54 3.15 -8.74
N PHE A 177 -6.88 2.52 -7.63
CA PHE A 177 -7.58 1.23 -7.67
C PHE A 177 -8.85 1.34 -8.52
N GLY A 178 -9.09 0.34 -9.37
CA GLY A 178 -10.28 0.28 -10.20
C GLY A 178 -10.29 -0.95 -11.11
N THR A 179 -11.15 -0.91 -12.13
CA THR A 179 -11.29 -1.99 -13.10
C THR A 179 -10.53 -1.67 -14.38
N HIS A 180 -9.63 -2.56 -14.79
CA HIS A 180 -9.01 -2.53 -16.11
C HIS A 180 -9.97 -3.12 -17.14
N TYR A 181 -10.39 -2.31 -18.11
CA TYR A 181 -11.12 -2.74 -19.30
C TYR A 181 -10.14 -2.83 -20.48
N GLY A 182 -9.63 -4.02 -20.72
CA GLY A 182 -8.65 -4.28 -21.78
C GLY A 182 -9.27 -4.17 -23.16
N ILE A 183 -8.48 -3.73 -24.14
CA ILE A 183 -8.91 -3.53 -25.53
C ILE A 183 -9.38 -4.82 -26.24
N PHE A 184 -9.08 -5.98 -25.67
CA PHE A 184 -9.52 -7.30 -26.15
C PHE A 184 -10.59 -7.92 -25.24
N GLY A 185 -11.33 -7.10 -24.49
CA GLY A 185 -12.46 -7.54 -23.66
C GLY A 185 -12.09 -8.12 -22.29
N ARG A 186 -10.80 -8.12 -21.91
CA ARG A 186 -10.39 -8.55 -20.56
C ARG A 186 -10.89 -7.55 -19.52
N VAL A 187 -11.51 -8.03 -18.46
CA VAL A 187 -11.97 -7.22 -17.34
C VAL A 187 -11.40 -7.79 -16.05
N GLU A 188 -10.63 -6.99 -15.31
CA GLU A 188 -10.00 -7.40 -14.05
C GLU A 188 -9.77 -6.22 -13.11
N GLU A 189 -9.57 -6.50 -11.82
CA GLU A 189 -9.08 -5.48 -10.88
C GLU A 189 -7.67 -5.03 -11.30
N GLY A 190 -7.37 -3.75 -11.11
CA GLY A 190 -6.06 -3.19 -11.41
C GLY A 190 -5.88 -1.76 -10.89
N LEU A 191 -4.82 -1.12 -11.35
CA LEU A 191 -4.56 0.30 -11.11
C LEU A 191 -4.82 1.08 -12.39
N VAL A 192 -5.85 1.92 -12.40
CA VAL A 192 -6.29 2.68 -13.57
C VAL A 192 -5.59 4.04 -13.60
N GLN A 193 -5.11 4.46 -14.76
CA GLN A 193 -4.47 5.77 -14.92
C GLN A 193 -5.49 6.90 -14.66
N VAL A 194 -5.14 7.83 -13.79
CA VAL A 194 -5.96 9.01 -13.43
C VAL A 194 -5.21 10.33 -13.53
N ALA A 195 -3.91 10.31 -13.78
CA ALA A 195 -3.12 11.52 -14.02
C ALA A 195 -2.08 11.33 -15.14
N PRO A 196 -1.55 12.42 -15.73
CA PRO A 196 -0.54 12.35 -16.77
C PRO A 196 0.75 11.66 -16.33
N VAL A 197 1.40 11.00 -17.28
CA VAL A 197 2.77 10.49 -17.15
C VAL A 197 3.62 11.01 -18.31
N LYS A 198 4.94 10.84 -18.23
CA LYS A 198 5.84 11.13 -19.35
C LYS A 198 6.05 9.87 -20.17
N PHE A 199 6.02 10.00 -21.49
CA PHE A 199 6.21 8.88 -22.41
C PHE A 199 6.78 9.38 -23.74
N ARG A 200 7.36 8.48 -24.51
CA ARG A 200 7.75 8.68 -25.91
C ARG A 200 6.91 7.79 -26.81
N ARG A 201 6.86 8.12 -28.10
CA ARG A 201 6.10 7.38 -29.09
C ARG A 201 7.06 6.80 -30.12
N ASP A 202 6.96 5.50 -30.34
CA ASP A 202 7.75 4.73 -31.29
C ASP A 202 7.19 4.95 -32.71
N THR A 203 7.59 6.06 -33.32
CA THR A 203 7.04 6.56 -34.59
C THR A 203 7.48 5.67 -35.78
N ASN A 204 8.73 5.21 -35.73
CA ASN A 204 9.40 4.32 -36.69
C ASN A 204 9.05 2.83 -36.51
N ARG A 205 8.43 2.43 -35.39
CA ARG A 205 7.94 1.06 -35.11
C ARG A 205 9.04 0.01 -35.03
N ASP A 206 10.22 0.41 -34.56
CA ASP A 206 11.34 -0.51 -34.31
C ASP A 206 11.55 -0.77 -32.81
N GLY A 207 10.80 -0.08 -31.95
CA GLY A 207 10.85 -0.23 -30.51
C GLY A 207 11.98 0.55 -29.84
N ASP A 208 12.70 1.39 -30.58
CA ASP A 208 13.66 2.36 -30.04
C ASP A 208 13.05 3.77 -30.04
N VAL A 209 12.91 4.34 -28.84
CA VAL A 209 12.37 5.70 -28.64
C VAL A 209 13.43 6.71 -28.23
N SER A 210 14.72 6.36 -28.28
CA SER A 210 15.82 7.22 -27.80
C SER A 210 15.87 8.59 -28.48
N GLY A 211 15.56 8.64 -29.78
CA GLY A 211 15.49 9.87 -30.59
C GLY A 211 14.14 10.59 -30.55
N GLU A 212 13.11 10.01 -29.94
CA GLU A 212 11.73 10.51 -29.98
C GLU A 212 11.47 11.56 -28.89
N PRO A 213 10.68 12.62 -29.13
CA PRO A 213 10.44 13.65 -28.11
C PRO A 213 9.65 13.11 -26.91
N ILE A 214 10.01 13.57 -25.71
CA ILE A 214 9.23 13.30 -24.49
C ILE A 214 7.89 14.06 -24.58
N GLN A 215 6.80 13.33 -24.39
CA GLN A 215 5.44 13.82 -24.30
C GLN A 215 4.92 13.65 -22.87
N SER A 216 3.86 14.38 -22.52
CA SER A 216 3.14 14.17 -21.26
C SER A 216 1.63 14.12 -21.50
N GLY A 217 0.95 13.19 -20.84
CA GLY A 217 -0.50 13.05 -20.95
C GLY A 217 -1.05 11.76 -20.36
N SER A 218 -2.38 11.66 -20.40
CA SER A 218 -3.12 10.44 -20.06
C SER A 218 -3.35 9.61 -21.32
N ILE A 219 -2.88 8.37 -21.34
CA ILE A 219 -2.91 7.51 -22.52
C ILE A 219 -3.51 6.11 -22.25
N GLY A 220 -4.15 5.93 -21.09
CA GLY A 220 -4.76 4.67 -20.68
C GLY A 220 -3.75 3.63 -20.18
N LEU A 221 -2.63 4.09 -19.62
CA LEU A 221 -1.56 3.26 -19.06
C LEU A 221 -2.00 2.61 -17.74
N ASN A 222 -2.82 1.57 -17.78
CA ASN A 222 -3.24 0.86 -16.58
C ASN A 222 -2.14 -0.07 -16.06
N GLN A 223 -2.22 -0.49 -14.78
CA GLN A 223 -1.44 -1.60 -14.24
C GLN A 223 -2.31 -2.81 -13.99
N HIS A 224 -1.96 -3.92 -14.63
CA HIS A 224 -2.85 -5.08 -14.73
C HIS A 224 -2.07 -6.41 -14.86
N SER A 225 -2.74 -7.53 -15.13
CA SER A 225 -2.08 -8.83 -15.33
C SER A 225 -1.69 -9.08 -16.79
N GLY A 226 -0.72 -9.97 -17.00
CA GLY A 226 -0.35 -10.49 -18.30
C GLY A 226 -1.18 -11.71 -18.74
N SER A 227 -2.16 -12.11 -17.94
CA SER A 227 -2.97 -13.32 -18.14
C SER A 227 -2.13 -14.59 -18.36
N ASN A 228 -1.00 -14.69 -17.65
CA ASN A 228 -0.06 -15.81 -17.75
C ASN A 228 0.53 -16.02 -19.16
N GLN A 229 0.52 -15.01 -20.02
CA GLN A 229 1.12 -15.12 -21.35
C GLN A 229 2.64 -15.36 -21.25
N PRO A 230 3.22 -16.23 -22.09
CA PRO A 230 4.66 -16.49 -22.09
C PRO A 230 5.47 -15.28 -22.57
N TRP A 231 4.87 -14.43 -23.40
CA TRP A 231 5.42 -13.20 -23.94
C TRP A 231 4.50 -12.03 -23.64
N VAL A 232 4.99 -10.80 -23.82
CA VAL A 232 4.15 -9.61 -23.58
C VAL A 232 3.06 -9.51 -24.64
N ASP A 233 3.37 -9.71 -25.92
CA ASP A 233 2.43 -9.71 -27.05
C ASP A 233 1.26 -8.72 -26.90
N LYS A 234 0.03 -9.22 -26.85
CA LYS A 234 -1.19 -8.43 -26.73
C LYS A 234 -1.53 -8.09 -25.27
N ALA A 235 -0.79 -8.63 -24.30
CA ALA A 235 -0.98 -8.32 -22.90
C ALA A 235 -0.83 -6.82 -22.63
N SER A 236 0.16 -6.16 -23.24
CA SER A 236 0.40 -4.72 -23.06
C SER A 236 0.56 -3.98 -24.37
N TYR A 237 -0.27 -2.94 -24.55
CA TYR A 237 -0.15 -1.94 -25.61
C TYR A 237 0.53 -0.64 -25.14
N ALA A 238 1.09 -0.66 -23.93
CA ALA A 238 1.95 0.34 -23.26
C ALA A 238 1.83 0.14 -21.73
N CYS A 239 0.68 -0.38 -21.25
CA CYS A 239 0.36 -0.65 -19.86
C CYS A 239 1.50 -1.31 -19.06
N LEU A 240 1.53 -1.06 -17.76
CA LEU A 240 2.45 -1.73 -16.86
C LEU A 240 1.83 -3.09 -16.48
N ALA A 241 2.40 -4.20 -16.93
CA ALA A 241 1.76 -5.51 -16.71
C ALA A 241 2.67 -6.42 -15.90
N GLY A 242 2.12 -7.13 -14.91
CA GLY A 242 2.79 -8.25 -14.25
C GLY A 242 2.38 -9.55 -14.93
N GLN A 243 3.32 -10.43 -15.29
CA GLN A 243 3.08 -11.60 -16.15
C GLN A 243 1.93 -12.48 -15.68
N SER A 244 1.96 -12.91 -14.42
CA SER A 244 0.98 -13.85 -13.86
C SER A 244 -0.33 -13.16 -13.49
N GLU A 245 -1.44 -13.80 -13.83
CA GLU A 245 -2.76 -13.42 -13.34
C GLU A 245 -2.88 -13.61 -11.83
N ASN A 246 -2.43 -14.76 -11.31
CA ASN A 246 -2.45 -15.04 -9.87
C ASN A 246 -1.59 -14.03 -9.10
N GLY A 247 -0.35 -13.80 -9.57
CA GLY A 247 0.55 -12.80 -8.96
C GLY A 247 -0.03 -11.38 -9.01
N HIS A 248 -0.90 -11.08 -9.97
CA HIS A 248 -1.62 -9.81 -10.00
C HIS A 248 -2.80 -9.79 -9.03
N LEU A 249 -3.78 -10.68 -9.21
CA LEU A 249 -5.08 -10.61 -8.53
C LEU A 249 -5.06 -11.12 -7.09
N ARG A 250 -4.19 -12.09 -6.78
CA ARG A 250 -4.14 -12.76 -5.47
C ARG A 250 -2.96 -12.31 -4.61
N GLU A 251 -1.98 -11.63 -5.19
CA GLU A 251 -0.79 -11.19 -4.46
C GLU A 251 -0.61 -9.67 -4.54
N PHE A 252 -0.41 -9.09 -5.72
CA PHE A 252 -0.18 -7.65 -5.87
C PHE A 252 -1.39 -6.79 -5.44
N MET A 253 -2.59 -7.06 -5.96
CA MET A 253 -3.77 -6.25 -5.66
C MET A 253 -4.14 -6.28 -4.16
N PRO A 254 -4.05 -7.40 -3.43
CA PRO A 254 -4.17 -7.41 -1.97
C PRO A 254 -3.15 -6.52 -1.25
N GLN A 255 -1.89 -6.47 -1.69
CA GLN A 255 -0.88 -5.55 -1.11
C GLN A 255 -1.21 -4.07 -1.40
N VAL A 256 -1.76 -3.77 -2.58
CA VAL A 256 -2.24 -2.41 -2.90
C VAL A 256 -3.42 -2.04 -2.01
N LYS A 257 -4.37 -2.96 -1.82
CA LYS A 257 -5.57 -2.75 -1.00
C LYS A 257 -5.28 -2.68 0.51
N SER A 258 -4.16 -3.24 0.96
CA SER A 258 -3.73 -3.14 2.37
C SER A 258 -3.11 -1.77 2.71
N ASP A 259 -2.76 -0.96 1.69
CA ASP A 259 -2.19 0.37 1.90
C ASP A 259 -3.09 1.23 2.80
N ARG A 260 -2.53 1.70 3.92
CA ARG A 260 -3.25 2.51 4.91
C ARG A 260 -3.93 3.72 4.30
N ARG A 261 -3.28 4.40 3.35
CA ARG A 261 -3.79 5.63 2.73
C ARG A 261 -4.98 5.32 1.83
N TYR A 262 -4.99 4.17 1.16
CA TYR A 262 -6.13 3.69 0.40
C TYR A 262 -7.29 3.27 1.31
N ARG A 263 -7.02 2.54 2.40
CA ARG A 263 -8.06 2.16 3.38
C ARG A 263 -8.75 3.37 4.01
N GLN A 264 -8.01 4.45 4.23
CA GLN A 264 -8.54 5.72 4.75
C GLN A 264 -9.23 6.56 3.66
N ASN A 265 -8.85 6.41 2.41
CA ASN A 265 -9.40 7.16 1.28
C ASN A 265 -9.44 6.28 0.02
N PRO A 266 -10.61 5.72 -0.35
CA PRO A 266 -10.76 4.90 -1.55
C PRO A 266 -10.37 5.61 -2.86
N ASN A 267 -10.30 6.95 -2.86
CA ASN A 267 -9.87 7.74 -4.01
C ASN A 267 -8.35 7.97 -4.06
N HIS A 268 -7.57 7.36 -3.17
CA HIS A 268 -6.12 7.51 -3.10
C HIS A 268 -5.47 7.27 -4.46
N ILE A 269 -4.66 8.24 -4.89
CA ILE A 269 -3.84 8.11 -6.10
C ILE A 269 -2.49 7.57 -5.68
N PHE A 270 -2.23 6.32 -6.06
CA PHE A 270 -0.96 5.65 -5.86
C PHE A 270 0.15 6.28 -6.70
N THR A 271 1.32 6.33 -6.08
CA THR A 271 2.58 6.65 -6.75
C THR A 271 3.23 5.37 -7.23
N THR A 272 3.70 5.35 -8.48
CA THR A 272 4.56 4.28 -9.01
C THR A 272 5.88 4.87 -9.49
N THR A 273 6.96 4.19 -9.12
CA THR A 273 8.31 4.54 -9.51
C THR A 273 8.80 3.56 -10.57
N ILE A 274 9.44 4.05 -11.62
CA ILE A 274 10.06 3.27 -12.67
C ILE A 274 11.55 3.62 -12.66
N LEU A 275 12.36 2.65 -12.25
CA LEU A 275 13.82 2.69 -12.29
C LEU A 275 14.31 1.91 -13.49
N ASP A 276 15.47 2.28 -14.02
CA ASP A 276 16.26 1.40 -14.87
C ASP A 276 17.14 0.52 -13.98
N VAL A 277 17.47 -0.69 -14.45
CA VAL A 277 18.37 -1.59 -13.69
C VAL A 277 19.75 -0.94 -13.41
N SER A 278 20.19 -0.01 -14.26
CA SER A 278 21.42 0.76 -14.05
C SER A 278 21.33 1.76 -12.90
N ASP A 279 20.13 2.02 -12.36
CA ASP A 279 19.95 2.89 -11.20
C ASP A 279 20.28 2.19 -9.88
N LEU A 280 20.29 0.85 -9.84
CA LEU A 280 20.52 0.03 -8.64
C LEU A 280 22.00 -0.02 -8.25
#